data_AF-A0A968MH29-F1
#
_entry.id   AF-A0A968MH29-F1
#
_cell.length_a   1.000
_cell.length_b   1.000
_cell.length_c   1.000
_cell.angle_alpha   90.00
_cell.angle_beta   90.00
_cell.angle_gamma   90.00
#
_symmetry.space_group_name_H-M   'P 1'
#
loop_
_entity.id
_entity.type
_entity.pdbx_description
1 polymer ?
#
loop_
_entity_poly.entity_id
_entity_poly.type
_entity_poly.pdbx_seq_one_letter_code
_entity_poly.pdbx_strand_id
1 'polypeptide(L)'
;MYRLKNVESGRFEMEVKTGLLNPVYKSKKNPEFGYYEYLPANYSNSELLYPMIIFLHGAGEVGNSRGNPEILKRILKHGIPFLISKNMWKPSYPFIVISPQNEEYGWDSERLRRFFEFLLENYQIEAKRVYMTGISMGGFGVFSFLGNMVEIVELPLLCRFVEEVI
;
A
#
# COMPACT_ATOMS: atom_id res chain seq x y z
N MET A 1 -12.64 14.57 19.28
CA MET A 1 -13.97 15.22 19.29
C MET A 1 -14.10 16.01 17.99
N TYR A 2 -14.92 15.54 17.05
CA TYR A 2 -15.13 16.18 15.74
C TYR A 2 -15.97 17.44 15.92
N ARG A 3 -15.69 18.49 15.14
CA ARG A 3 -16.57 19.64 15.03
C ARG A 3 -17.30 19.53 13.69
N LEU A 4 -18.58 19.16 13.74
CA LEU A 4 -19.45 19.16 12.56
C LEU A 4 -19.60 20.60 12.10
N LYS A 5 -19.15 20.92 10.88
CA LYS A 5 -19.63 22.10 10.16
C LYS A 5 -20.73 21.61 9.23
N ASN A 6 -21.95 22.08 9.46
CA ASN A 6 -23.04 21.92 8.50
C ASN A 6 -22.67 22.65 7.22
N VAL A 7 -22.65 21.94 6.10
CA VAL A 7 -22.65 22.52 4.75
C VAL A 7 -23.70 21.75 3.93
N GLU A 8 -24.57 22.48 3.27
CA GLU A 8 -25.87 22.10 2.70
C GLU A 8 -25.85 21.20 1.45
N SER A 9 -24.88 20.29 1.33
CA SER A 9 -24.92 19.27 0.30
C SER A 9 -24.48 17.96 0.94
N GLY A 10 -25.27 16.89 0.81
CA GLY A 10 -25.07 15.59 1.47
C GLY A 10 -23.78 14.83 1.14
N ARG A 11 -22.67 15.52 0.85
CA ARG A 11 -21.31 14.98 0.84
C ARG A 11 -20.66 15.30 2.18
N PHE A 12 -20.39 14.25 2.95
CA PHE A 12 -19.49 14.35 4.09
C PHE A 12 -18.08 14.62 3.57
N GLU A 13 -17.64 15.88 3.61
CA GLU A 13 -16.20 16.18 3.50
C GLU A 13 -15.55 15.78 4.82
N MET A 14 -15.03 14.56 4.88
CA MET A 14 -14.04 14.23 5.89
C MET A 14 -12.78 15.02 5.54
N GLU A 15 -12.49 16.07 6.31
CA GLU A 15 -11.18 16.71 6.29
C GLU A 15 -10.15 15.64 6.70
N VAL A 16 -9.51 15.00 5.72
CA VAL A 16 -8.50 13.96 5.94
C VAL A 16 -7.30 14.65 6.56
N LYS A 17 -7.23 14.65 7.91
CA LYS A 17 -5.98 14.94 8.60
C LYS A 17 -4.92 13.99 8.04
N THR A 18 -3.75 14.52 7.74
CA THR A 18 -2.69 13.78 7.07
C THR A 18 -2.27 12.57 7.91
N GLY A 19 -2.22 11.41 7.27
CA GLY A 19 -1.75 10.16 7.90
C GLY A 19 -0.24 10.15 8.19
N LEU A 20 0.22 9.10 8.88
CA LEU A 20 1.63 8.89 9.21
C LEU A 20 2.28 7.95 8.19
N LEU A 21 3.46 8.32 7.69
CA LEU A 21 4.29 7.48 6.82
C LEU A 21 5.46 6.90 7.63
N ASN A 22 5.45 5.59 7.87
CA ASN A 22 6.44 4.93 8.72
C ASN A 22 7.22 3.86 7.93
N PRO A 23 8.54 3.71 8.18
CA PRO A 23 9.30 2.57 7.69
C PRO A 23 9.06 1.33 8.56
N VAL A 24 8.87 0.19 7.93
CA VAL A 24 8.90 -1.14 8.54
C VAL A 24 10.03 -1.94 7.90
N TYR A 25 10.98 -2.40 8.72
CA TYR A 25 12.18 -3.05 8.23
C TYR A 25 11.98 -4.55 8.04
N LYS A 26 12.64 -5.10 7.02
CA LYS A 26 12.61 -6.53 6.71
C LYS A 26 13.17 -7.36 7.86
N SER A 27 12.53 -8.48 8.18
CA SER A 27 12.99 -9.41 9.23
C SER A 27 13.39 -10.78 8.66
N LYS A 28 13.80 -11.73 9.51
CA LYS A 28 14.11 -13.12 9.11
C LYS A 28 12.87 -13.95 8.80
N LYS A 29 11.73 -13.65 9.41
CA LYS A 29 10.50 -14.45 9.32
C LYS A 29 9.37 -13.65 8.69
N ASN A 30 8.91 -12.60 9.38
CA ASN A 30 7.91 -11.64 8.89
C ASN A 30 8.20 -10.24 9.44
N PRO A 31 7.99 -9.17 8.65
CA PRO A 31 7.57 -9.18 7.25
C PRO A 31 8.69 -9.62 6.29
N GLU A 32 8.29 -10.30 5.19
CA GLU A 32 9.20 -10.80 4.15
C GLU A 32 9.85 -9.66 3.33
N PHE A 33 9.18 -8.51 3.26
CA PHE A 33 9.68 -7.27 2.68
C PHE A 33 9.92 -6.23 3.76
N GLY A 34 10.87 -5.34 3.53
CA GLY A 34 10.87 -4.03 4.19
C GLY A 34 9.93 -3.13 3.40
N TYR A 35 9.14 -2.28 4.05
CA TYR A 35 8.15 -1.46 3.37
C TYR A 35 7.94 -0.13 4.07
N TYR A 36 7.41 0.85 3.35
CA TYR A 36 6.77 1.99 3.99
C TYR A 36 5.28 1.73 4.09
N GLU A 37 4.71 2.05 5.25
CA GLU A 37 3.27 2.10 5.47
C GLU A 37 2.82 3.55 5.61
N TYR A 38 1.70 3.88 4.99
CA TYR A 38 0.94 5.06 5.30
C TYR A 38 -0.37 4.65 5.93
N LEU A 39 -0.64 5.18 7.12
CA LEU A 39 -1.87 4.94 7.86
C LEU A 39 -2.70 6.21 7.91
N PRO A 40 -3.99 6.16 7.54
CA PRO A 40 -4.86 7.33 7.58
C PRO A 40 -5.00 7.86 9.02
N ALA A 41 -5.34 9.14 9.17
CA ALA A 41 -5.51 9.71 10.51
C ALA A 41 -6.55 8.93 11.33
N ASN A 42 -6.24 8.77 12.62
CA ASN A 42 -7.01 8.00 13.61
C ASN A 42 -7.06 6.49 13.37
N TYR A 43 -6.26 5.91 12.47
CA TYR A 43 -6.18 4.46 12.28
C TYR A 43 -6.08 3.68 13.61
N SER A 44 -5.18 4.07 14.51
CA SER A 44 -4.99 3.38 15.80
C SER A 44 -6.12 3.56 16.83
N ASN A 45 -7.02 4.52 16.64
CA ASN A 45 -8.09 4.86 17.59
C ASN A 45 -9.48 4.50 17.04
N SER A 46 -9.51 3.60 16.06
CA SER A 46 -10.68 3.26 15.26
C SER A 46 -10.78 1.74 15.14
N GLU A 47 -12.01 1.24 15.05
CA GLU A 47 -12.29 -0.16 14.68
C GLU A 47 -12.75 -0.26 13.21
N LEU A 48 -12.68 0.84 12.45
CA LEU A 48 -13.05 0.86 11.05
C LEU A 48 -12.08 0.03 10.21
N LEU A 49 -12.62 -0.64 9.19
CA LEU A 49 -11.82 -1.25 8.13
C LEU A 49 -11.56 -0.21 7.03
N TYR A 50 -10.33 -0.22 6.50
CA TYR A 50 -9.87 0.75 5.52
C TYR A 50 -9.60 0.09 4.17
N PRO A 51 -9.89 0.76 3.04
CA PRO A 51 -9.41 0.29 1.75
C PRO A 51 -7.87 0.37 1.71
N MET A 52 -7.23 -0.51 0.95
CA MET A 52 -5.76 -0.59 0.88
C MET A 52 -5.25 -0.47 -0.55
N ILE A 53 -4.16 0.26 -0.73
CA ILE A 53 -3.36 0.28 -1.95
C ILE A 53 -1.99 -0.35 -1.67
N ILE A 54 -1.61 -1.35 -2.47
CA ILE A 54 -0.25 -1.87 -2.53
C ILE A 54 0.46 -1.25 -3.75
N PHE A 55 1.55 -0.54 -3.52
CA PHE A 55 2.34 0.11 -4.57
C PHE A 55 3.69 -0.59 -4.78
N LEU A 56 3.88 -1.20 -5.95
CA LEU A 56 5.12 -1.89 -6.33
C LEU A 56 6.09 -0.94 -7.05
N HIS A 57 7.31 -0.80 -6.52
CA HIS A 57 8.34 0.09 -7.08
C HIS A 57 8.99 -0.44 -8.36
N GLY A 58 9.76 0.42 -9.03
CA GLY A 58 10.54 0.09 -10.23
C GLY A 58 11.94 -0.44 -9.92
N ALA A 59 12.72 -0.80 -10.94
CA ALA A 59 14.04 -1.40 -10.73
C ALA A 59 15.05 -0.49 -9.99
N GLY A 60 14.87 0.84 -10.06
CA GLY A 60 15.76 1.82 -9.39
C GLY A 60 15.68 1.81 -7.86
N GLU A 61 14.62 1.22 -7.30
CA GLU A 61 14.32 1.23 -5.87
C GLU A 61 14.65 -0.08 -5.15
N VAL A 62 15.18 -1.07 -5.88
CA VAL A 62 15.60 -2.37 -5.32
C VAL A 62 16.55 -2.18 -4.13
N GLY A 63 16.33 -2.98 -3.09
CA GLY A 63 17.15 -2.95 -1.87
C GLY A 63 16.70 -3.93 -0.80
N ASN A 64 17.52 -4.07 0.23
CA ASN A 64 17.24 -4.93 1.38
C ASN A 64 17.52 -4.19 2.70
N SER A 65 16.45 -3.77 3.37
CA SER A 65 16.52 -2.99 4.61
C SER A 65 16.97 -3.77 5.84
N ARG A 66 17.06 -5.11 5.79
CA ARG A 66 17.60 -5.93 6.88
C ARG A 66 19.10 -5.73 7.06
N GLY A 67 19.85 -5.59 5.96
CA GLY A 67 21.29 -5.33 6.00
C GLY A 67 21.63 -3.84 6.13
N ASN A 68 20.78 -2.96 5.59
CA ASN A 68 20.96 -1.52 5.65
C ASN A 68 19.59 -0.81 5.70
N PRO A 69 19.10 -0.39 6.87
CA PRO A 69 17.80 0.26 7.01
C PRO A 69 17.59 1.47 6.10
N GLU A 70 18.66 2.23 5.81
CA GLU A 70 18.60 3.43 4.98
C GLU A 70 18.27 3.13 3.51
N ILE A 71 18.54 1.91 3.02
CA ILE A 71 18.22 1.53 1.64
C ILE A 71 16.71 1.56 1.37
N LEU A 72 15.89 1.44 2.41
CA LEU A 72 14.43 1.49 2.31
C LEU A 72 13.95 2.84 1.77
N LYS A 73 14.66 3.94 2.08
CA LYS A 73 14.31 5.30 1.63
C LYS A 73 14.29 5.44 0.12
N ARG A 74 14.90 4.52 -0.63
CA ARG A 74 14.84 4.51 -2.10
C ARG A 74 13.40 4.48 -2.60
N ILE A 75 12.49 3.78 -1.91
CA ILE A 75 11.11 3.67 -2.37
C ILE A 75 10.34 5.00 -2.30
N LEU A 76 10.86 6.00 -1.58
CA LEU A 76 10.27 7.34 -1.51
C LEU A 76 10.60 8.21 -2.74
N LYS A 77 11.32 7.68 -3.74
CA LYS A 77 11.74 8.45 -4.92
C LYS A 77 10.63 8.70 -5.94
N HIS A 78 9.70 7.75 -6.09
CA HIS A 78 8.68 7.79 -7.14
C HIS A 78 7.31 7.30 -6.66
N GLY A 79 6.27 7.63 -7.42
CA GLY A 79 4.90 7.14 -7.22
C GLY A 79 4.23 7.64 -5.94
N ILE A 80 3.30 6.84 -5.42
CA ILE A 80 2.50 7.17 -4.23
C ILE A 80 3.37 7.48 -2.99
N PRO A 81 4.37 6.66 -2.61
CA PRO A 81 5.20 6.96 -1.44
C PRO A 81 5.96 8.30 -1.55
N PHE A 82 6.39 8.69 -2.77
CA PHE A 82 6.95 10.03 -3.00
C PHE A 82 5.92 11.12 -2.70
N LEU A 83 4.70 11.03 -3.26
CA LEU A 83 3.64 12.02 -3.03
C LEU A 83 3.27 12.15 -1.55
N ILE A 84 3.21 11.03 -0.82
CA ILE A 84 2.97 11.03 0.63
C ILE A 84 4.10 11.75 1.36
N SER A 85 5.37 11.41 1.05
CA SER A 85 6.54 12.03 1.70
C SER A 85 6.64 13.55 1.47
N LYS A 86 6.04 14.04 0.39
CA LYS A 86 5.99 15.46 0.03
C LYS A 86 4.70 16.16 0.46
N ASN A 87 3.84 15.49 1.22
CA ASN A 87 2.54 15.99 1.65
C ASN A 87 1.64 16.43 0.47
N MET A 88 1.80 15.77 -0.68
CA MET A 88 1.03 15.98 -1.91
C MET A 88 -0.07 14.93 -2.09
N TRP A 89 -0.06 13.87 -1.28
CA TRP A 89 -1.08 12.83 -1.27
C TRP A 89 -2.35 13.32 -0.56
N LYS A 90 -3.43 13.52 -1.33
CA LYS A 90 -4.74 14.01 -0.85
C LYS A 90 -5.88 13.12 -1.37
N PRO A 91 -5.96 11.87 -0.91
CA PRO A 91 -6.97 10.94 -1.43
C PRO A 91 -8.36 11.35 -0.94
N SER A 92 -9.39 11.05 -1.74
CA SER A 92 -10.79 11.24 -1.33
C SER A 92 -11.28 10.19 -0.32
N TYR A 93 -10.52 9.10 -0.14
CA TYR A 93 -10.81 8.02 0.81
C TYR A 93 -9.61 7.75 1.72
N PRO A 94 -9.82 7.28 2.97
CA PRO A 94 -8.75 7.02 3.92
C PRO A 94 -8.04 5.69 3.59
N PHE A 95 -7.20 5.68 2.56
CA PHE A 95 -6.45 4.48 2.19
C PHE A 95 -5.32 4.18 3.18
N ILE A 96 -5.16 2.91 3.52
CA ILE A 96 -3.85 2.37 3.88
C ILE A 96 -3.02 2.29 2.60
N VAL A 97 -1.77 2.76 2.62
CA VAL A 97 -0.85 2.55 1.49
C VAL A 97 0.35 1.75 1.96
N ILE A 98 0.59 0.61 1.33
CA ILE A 98 1.76 -0.24 1.60
C ILE A 98 2.67 -0.20 0.38
N SER A 99 3.93 0.18 0.58
CA SER A 99 4.95 0.23 -0.46
C SER A 99 6.09 -0.72 -0.09
N PRO A 100 6.06 -1.99 -0.49
CA PRO A 100 7.15 -2.92 -0.22
C PRO A 100 8.39 -2.62 -1.05
N GLN A 101 9.55 -2.93 -0.50
CA GLN A 101 10.84 -2.95 -1.18
C GLN A 101 11.25 -4.39 -1.46
N ASN A 102 11.41 -4.69 -2.74
CA ASN A 102 11.96 -5.94 -3.21
C ASN A 102 13.49 -5.87 -3.31
N GLU A 103 14.16 -6.97 -3.02
CA GLU A 103 15.61 -7.11 -3.11
C GLU A 103 16.08 -7.74 -4.43
N GLU A 104 15.13 -8.25 -5.22
CA GLU A 104 15.35 -8.93 -6.50
C GLU A 104 14.84 -8.10 -7.67
N TYR A 105 15.36 -8.40 -8.87
CA TYR A 105 15.01 -7.70 -10.12
C TYR A 105 13.63 -8.07 -10.71
N GLY A 106 12.84 -8.86 -9.98
CA GLY A 106 11.49 -9.26 -10.37
C GLY A 106 10.60 -9.49 -9.16
N TRP A 107 9.32 -9.17 -9.29
CA TRP A 107 8.32 -9.39 -8.26
C TRP A 107 7.80 -10.83 -8.33
N ASP A 108 8.25 -11.67 -7.39
CA ASP A 108 7.75 -13.04 -7.26
C ASP A 108 6.31 -13.04 -6.73
N SER A 109 5.44 -13.79 -7.42
CA SER A 109 4.00 -13.80 -7.12
C SER A 109 3.68 -14.50 -5.80
N GLU A 110 4.40 -15.55 -5.43
CA GLU A 110 4.17 -16.28 -4.18
C GLU A 110 4.66 -15.47 -2.96
N ARG A 111 5.78 -14.77 -3.09
CA ARG A 111 6.26 -13.82 -2.06
C ARG A 111 5.25 -12.69 -1.86
N LEU A 112 4.71 -12.14 -2.95
CA LEU A 112 3.66 -11.13 -2.89
C LEU A 112 2.38 -11.66 -2.25
N ARG A 113 1.97 -12.90 -2.55
CA ARG A 113 0.80 -13.54 -1.94
C ARG A 113 0.96 -13.69 -0.42
N ARG A 114 2.09 -14.24 0.05
CA ARG A 114 2.37 -14.36 1.49
C ARG A 114 2.44 -13.01 2.19
N PHE A 115 3.02 -12.01 1.54
CA PHE A 115 3.03 -10.66 2.09
C PHE A 115 1.63 -10.08 2.18
N PHE A 116 0.78 -10.32 1.19
CA PHE A 116 -0.62 -9.89 1.21
C PHE A 116 -1.40 -10.56 2.35
N GLU A 117 -1.22 -11.87 2.56
CA GLU A 117 -1.81 -12.59 3.71
C GLU A 117 -1.35 -12.00 5.04
N PHE A 118 -0.05 -11.73 5.18
CA PHE A 118 0.50 -11.02 6.34
C PHE A 118 -0.18 -9.67 6.56
N LEU A 119 -0.41 -8.88 5.50
CA LEU A 119 -1.11 -7.59 5.63
C LEU A 119 -2.55 -7.77 6.12
N LEU A 120 -3.30 -8.73 5.57
CA LEU A 120 -4.67 -9.01 5.98
C LEU A 120 -4.78 -9.43 7.46
N GLU A 121 -3.77 -10.14 7.98
CA GLU A 121 -3.73 -10.56 9.38
C GLU A 121 -3.34 -9.44 10.35
N ASN A 122 -2.57 -8.44 9.89
CA ASN A 122 -1.91 -7.47 10.77
C ASN A 122 -2.48 -6.03 10.65
N TYR A 123 -3.39 -5.79 9.70
CA TYR A 123 -3.97 -4.47 9.47
C TYR A 123 -5.50 -4.52 9.42
N GLN A 124 -6.15 -3.39 9.75
CA GLN A 124 -7.60 -3.20 9.67
C GLN A 124 -8.02 -2.96 8.21
N ILE A 125 -7.96 -4.00 7.38
CA ILE A 125 -8.20 -3.91 5.94
C ILE A 125 -9.62 -4.34 5.59
N GLU A 126 -10.29 -3.55 4.76
CA GLU A 126 -11.49 -4.00 4.07
C GLU A 126 -11.10 -4.85 2.86
N ALA A 127 -11.14 -6.19 3.03
CA ALA A 127 -10.69 -7.14 2.02
C ALA A 127 -11.35 -6.97 0.63
N LYS A 128 -12.56 -6.40 0.57
CA LYS A 128 -13.27 -6.13 -0.70
C LYS A 128 -12.73 -4.91 -1.46
N ARG A 129 -11.89 -4.10 -0.84
CA ARG A 129 -11.32 -2.86 -1.39
C ARG A 129 -9.81 -2.83 -1.26
N VAL A 130 -9.18 -3.85 -1.87
CA VAL A 130 -7.73 -3.93 -2.04
C VAL A 130 -7.37 -3.65 -3.49
N TYR A 131 -6.44 -2.71 -3.69
CA TYR A 131 -5.94 -2.27 -4.98
C TYR A 131 -4.44 -2.53 -5.03
N MET A 132 -3.94 -2.95 -6.18
CA MET A 132 -2.51 -3.10 -6.43
C MET A 132 -2.14 -2.33 -7.68
N THR A 133 -1.04 -1.57 -7.61
CA THR A 133 -0.51 -0.79 -8.72
C THR A 133 1.02 -0.75 -8.63
N GLY A 134 1.69 -0.28 -9.67
CA GLY A 134 3.14 -0.17 -9.68
C GLY A 134 3.69 0.49 -10.94
N ILE A 135 4.97 0.83 -10.92
CA ILE A 135 5.66 1.49 -12.03
C ILE A 135 6.69 0.56 -12.67
N SER A 136 6.76 0.52 -14.01
CA SER A 136 7.76 -0.25 -14.77
C SER A 136 7.84 -1.72 -14.28
N MET A 137 8.96 -2.14 -13.68
CA MET A 137 9.11 -3.46 -13.02
C MET A 137 7.97 -3.77 -12.05
N GLY A 138 7.52 -2.79 -11.27
CA GLY A 138 6.37 -2.93 -10.38
C GLY A 138 5.06 -3.14 -11.12
N GLY A 139 4.85 -2.43 -12.24
CA GLY A 139 3.68 -2.64 -13.11
C GLY A 139 3.66 -4.04 -13.70
N PHE A 140 4.80 -4.52 -14.23
CA PHE A 140 4.98 -5.92 -14.64
C PHE A 140 4.70 -6.92 -13.51
N GLY A 141 5.13 -6.58 -12.29
CA GLY A 141 4.83 -7.37 -11.08
C GLY A 141 3.33 -7.49 -10.82
N VAL A 142 2.56 -6.40 -10.97
CA VAL A 142 1.09 -6.43 -10.86
C VAL A 142 0.48 -7.37 -11.90
N PHE A 143 0.86 -7.24 -13.18
CA PHE A 143 0.34 -8.11 -14.24
C PHE A 143 0.70 -9.58 -14.01
N SER A 144 1.93 -9.86 -13.57
CA SER A 144 2.39 -11.23 -13.28
C SER A 144 1.60 -11.81 -12.10
N PHE A 145 1.41 -11.04 -11.04
CA PHE A 145 0.66 -11.46 -9.86
C PHE A 145 -0.80 -11.78 -10.22
N LEU A 146 -1.48 -10.90 -10.97
CA LEU A 146 -2.85 -11.12 -11.41
C LEU A 146 -2.98 -12.29 -12.40
N GLY A 147 -2.01 -12.48 -13.30
CA GLY A 147 -1.99 -13.60 -14.23
C GLY A 147 -1.93 -14.96 -13.52
N ASN A 148 -1.16 -15.05 -12.42
CA ASN A 148 -1.08 -16.25 -11.59
C ASN A 148 -2.29 -16.42 -10.66
N MET A 149 -3.06 -15.37 -10.37
CA MET A 149 -4.31 -15.47 -9.59
C MET A 149 -5.44 -16.20 -10.32
N VAL A 150 -5.41 -16.32 -11.65
CA VAL A 150 -6.44 -17.04 -12.42
C VAL A 150 -6.41 -18.56 -12.17
N GLU A 151 -5.29 -19.11 -11.69
CA GLU A 151 -5.23 -20.52 -11.22
C GLU A 151 -5.74 -20.71 -9.79
N ILE A 152 -5.95 -19.65 -9.02
CA ILE A 152 -6.25 -19.68 -7.57
C ILE A 152 -7.59 -18.98 -7.30
N VAL A 153 -8.66 -19.40 -7.98
CA VAL A 153 -10.00 -18.80 -7.81
C VAL A 153 -10.82 -19.60 -6.79
N GLU A 154 -10.47 -19.48 -5.51
CA GLU A 154 -11.39 -19.69 -4.37
C GLU A 154 -11.07 -18.75 -3.18
N LEU A 155 -10.62 -17.52 -3.46
CA LEU A 155 -10.60 -16.45 -2.47
C LEU A 155 -11.49 -15.29 -2.98
N PRO A 156 -12.43 -14.77 -2.17
CA PRO A 156 -13.31 -13.69 -2.58
C PRO A 156 -12.54 -12.37 -2.52
N LEU A 157 -11.60 -12.17 -3.45
CA LEU A 157 -10.73 -11.00 -3.52
C LEU A 157 -10.68 -10.50 -4.96
N LEU A 158 -11.64 -9.64 -5.28
CA LEU A 158 -11.66 -8.92 -6.55
C LEU A 158 -10.63 -7.78 -6.44
N CYS A 159 -9.35 -8.04 -6.74
CA CYS A 159 -8.39 -6.98 -7.01
C CYS A 159 -8.90 -6.15 -8.20
N ARG A 160 -9.31 -4.90 -7.95
CA ARG A 160 -9.70 -3.98 -9.02
C ARG A 160 -8.48 -3.15 -9.44
N PHE A 161 -8.24 -3.10 -10.74
CA PHE A 161 -7.25 -2.21 -11.35
C PHE A 161 -7.81 -0.78 -11.37
N VAL A 162 -7.01 0.21 -10.99
CA VAL A 162 -7.34 1.63 -11.18
C VAL A 162 -6.39 2.16 -12.24
N GLU A 163 -6.96 2.39 -13.42
CA GLU A 163 -6.31 3.00 -14.58
C GLU A 163 -6.70 4.49 -14.60
N GLU A 164 -6.32 5.24 -13.56
CA GLU A 164 -6.42 6.71 -13.59
C GLU A 164 -5.02 7.29 -13.69
N VAL A 165 -4.73 7.76 -14.91
CA VAL A 165 -3.63 8.66 -15.23
C VAL A 165 -3.80 9.90 -14.35
N ILE A 166 -2.85 10.13 -13.45
CA ILE A 166 -2.70 11.39 -12.70
C ILE A 166 -2.40 12.52 -13.66
#